data_AF-A0A974XGS8-F1
#
_entry.id   AF-A0A974XGS8-F1
#
_cell.length_a   1.000
_cell.length_b   1.000
_cell.length_c   1.000
_cell.angle_alpha   90.00
_cell.angle_beta   90.00
_cell.angle_gamma   90.00
#
_symmetry.space_group_name_H-M   'P 1'
#
loop_
_entity.id
_entity.type
_entity.pdbx_description
1 polymer ?
#
loop_
_entity_poly.entity_id
_entity_poly.type
_entity_poly.pdbx_seq_one_letter_code
_entity_poly.pdbx_strand_id
1 'polypeptide(L)'
;MDEKLIAPCGMNCALCIAYQFKENDFNKRGFHKKYCPGCIPRGENCTHMRDACELLAKGSVRFCFECEIFPCKRLKALDKRYRTKYHMSMIENLNDIKEFGMEEFLKKERDKWRCTGCGGTICCHNGLCLNCNIDTLVINKKYRWEMDNKKSETEVIRSTKEQMLRNPDIQPSSDVISKALGESNNAYIKFINELACHDIQLEWRYYIDGKAWLAKGIYKWTGVRGGQNETTVFWLSIWNSFFKVTIYVPEKARVDVLSLPLDNEVKRMISGVQQMGKLKYFPIVFDLCSDEMFDAVFLLADFRKRIK
;
A
#
# COMPACT_ATOMS: atom_id res chain seq x y z
N MET A 1 -13.98 21.29 -16.30
CA MET A 1 -15.05 21.42 -15.30
C MET A 1 -16.10 22.37 -15.84
N ASP A 2 -17.37 22.14 -15.50
CA ASP A 2 -18.54 22.82 -16.06
C ASP A 2 -19.33 23.51 -14.93
N GLU A 3 -19.74 24.76 -15.14
CA GLU A 3 -20.58 25.53 -14.22
C GLU A 3 -21.86 24.78 -13.83
N LYS A 4 -22.44 24.02 -14.76
CA LYS A 4 -23.67 23.23 -14.53
C LYS A 4 -23.47 22.16 -13.45
N LEU A 5 -22.23 21.83 -13.10
CA LEU A 5 -21.91 20.87 -12.03
C LEU A 5 -21.66 21.54 -10.69
N ILE A 6 -21.69 22.87 -10.60
CA ILE A 6 -21.50 23.59 -9.33
C ILE A 6 -22.84 23.78 -8.64
N ALA A 7 -23.08 22.97 -7.61
CA ALA A 7 -24.34 22.95 -6.87
C ALA A 7 -24.58 24.25 -6.10
N PRO A 8 -25.85 24.59 -5.76
CA PRO A 8 -26.16 25.79 -4.98
C PRO A 8 -25.42 25.88 -3.63
N CYS A 9 -25.07 24.74 -3.03
CA CYS A 9 -24.31 24.69 -1.79
C CYS A 9 -22.78 24.80 -1.96
N GLY A 10 -22.26 25.08 -3.16
CA GLY A 10 -20.81 25.17 -3.43
C GLY A 10 -20.12 23.83 -3.73
N MET A 11 -20.86 22.72 -3.74
CA MET A 11 -20.30 21.42 -4.12
C MET A 11 -19.98 21.41 -5.63
N ASN A 12 -18.72 21.15 -5.97
CA ASN A 12 -18.34 20.77 -7.33
C ASN A 12 -18.72 19.30 -7.59
N CYS A 13 -19.84 19.06 -8.24
CA CYS A 13 -20.37 17.70 -8.45
C CYS A 13 -19.43 16.85 -9.31
N ALA A 14 -18.56 17.44 -10.14
CA ALA A 14 -17.61 16.70 -10.96
C ALA A 14 -16.61 15.87 -10.13
N LEU A 15 -16.36 16.28 -8.89
CA LEU A 15 -15.48 15.57 -7.95
C LEU A 15 -16.17 14.40 -7.25
N CYS A 16 -17.52 14.36 -7.29
CA CYS A 16 -18.31 13.36 -6.58
C CYS A 16 -18.11 11.96 -7.18
N ILE A 17 -18.00 10.96 -6.32
CA ILE A 17 -17.80 9.56 -6.72
C ILE A 17 -18.99 9.05 -7.52
N ALA A 18 -20.22 9.43 -7.12
CA ALA A 18 -21.43 9.00 -7.82
C ALA A 18 -21.56 9.63 -9.22
N TYR A 19 -20.96 10.82 -9.41
CA TYR A 19 -20.88 11.46 -10.72
C TYR A 19 -19.81 10.78 -11.58
N GLN A 20 -18.58 10.64 -11.09
CA GLN A 20 -17.52 10.01 -11.87
C GLN A 20 -17.78 8.53 -12.19
N PHE A 21 -18.47 7.80 -11.31
CA PHE A 21 -18.93 6.43 -11.59
C PHE A 21 -19.96 6.38 -12.71
N LYS A 22 -20.83 7.38 -12.82
CA LYS A 22 -21.76 7.51 -13.94
C LYS A 22 -21.00 7.75 -15.24
N GLU A 23 -20.09 8.72 -15.25
CA GLU A 23 -19.39 9.13 -16.47
C GLU A 23 -18.55 8.00 -17.09
N ASN A 24 -17.95 7.15 -16.27
CA ASN A 24 -17.09 6.05 -16.73
C ASN A 24 -17.74 4.66 -16.63
N ASP A 25 -19.01 4.61 -16.21
CA ASP A 25 -19.77 3.38 -15.97
C ASP A 25 -19.01 2.31 -15.14
N PHE A 26 -18.41 2.73 -14.03
CA PHE A 26 -17.55 1.85 -13.23
C PHE A 26 -18.29 0.70 -12.53
N ASN A 27 -19.62 0.67 -12.50
CA ASN A 27 -20.35 -0.50 -11.99
C ASN A 27 -20.02 -1.78 -12.78
N LYS A 28 -19.60 -1.67 -14.06
CA LYS A 28 -19.07 -2.79 -14.85
C LYS A 28 -17.85 -3.49 -14.23
N ARG A 29 -17.16 -2.83 -13.29
CA ARG A 29 -16.03 -3.39 -12.54
C ARG A 29 -16.43 -4.02 -11.20
N GLY A 30 -17.66 -4.49 -11.05
CA GLY A 30 -18.13 -5.19 -9.84
C GLY A 30 -18.54 -4.27 -8.68
N PHE A 31 -18.94 -3.04 -9.00
CA PHE A 31 -19.51 -2.10 -8.04
C PHE A 31 -21.03 -1.99 -8.22
N HIS A 32 -21.72 -1.62 -7.13
CA HIS A 32 -23.15 -1.34 -7.11
C HIS A 32 -23.40 0.04 -6.52
N LYS A 33 -22.91 1.09 -7.20
CA LYS A 33 -23.12 2.48 -6.77
C LYS A 33 -24.29 3.12 -7.51
N LYS A 34 -25.07 3.93 -6.80
CA LYS A 34 -26.08 4.80 -7.40
C LYS A 34 -25.37 5.91 -8.20
N TYR A 35 -25.78 6.08 -9.45
CA TYR A 35 -25.30 7.16 -10.32
C TYR A 35 -26.00 8.48 -9.98
N CYS A 36 -25.26 9.58 -10.10
CA CYS A 36 -25.76 10.92 -9.83
C CYS A 36 -25.30 11.88 -10.92
N PRO A 37 -26.20 12.55 -11.67
CA PRO A 37 -25.82 13.48 -12.73
C PRO A 37 -25.36 14.85 -12.20
N GLY A 38 -25.42 15.09 -10.89
CA GLY A 38 -25.17 16.40 -10.26
C GLY A 38 -26.45 17.08 -9.79
N CYS A 39 -26.35 18.10 -8.94
CA CYS A 39 -27.53 18.71 -8.33
C CYS A 39 -28.39 19.50 -9.32
N ILE A 40 -27.77 20.29 -10.21
CA ILE A 40 -28.49 21.08 -11.22
C ILE A 40 -28.96 20.18 -12.36
N PRO A 41 -28.13 19.30 -12.96
CA PRO A 41 -28.57 18.48 -14.08
C PRO A 41 -29.67 17.47 -13.72
N ARG A 42 -29.82 17.13 -12.43
CA ARG A 42 -30.92 16.29 -11.94
C ARG A 42 -32.29 16.97 -12.08
N GLY A 43 -32.38 18.29 -12.05
CA GLY A 43 -33.64 19.02 -12.22
C GLY A 43 -34.63 18.93 -11.04
N GLU A 44 -34.22 18.38 -9.90
CA GLU A 44 -35.11 18.14 -8.73
C GLU A 44 -34.83 19.09 -7.55
N ASN A 45 -34.15 20.21 -7.79
CA ASN A 45 -33.62 21.08 -6.73
C ASN A 45 -32.76 20.29 -5.71
N CYS A 46 -32.54 20.83 -4.50
CA CYS A 46 -31.67 20.21 -3.51
C CYS A 46 -32.35 19.06 -2.76
N THR A 47 -32.10 17.82 -3.17
CA THR A 47 -32.64 16.63 -2.47
C THR A 47 -31.98 16.34 -1.11
N HIS A 48 -30.85 16.98 -0.78
CA HIS A 48 -30.13 16.75 0.49
C HIS A 48 -30.51 17.73 1.61
N MET A 49 -30.97 18.94 1.24
CA MET A 49 -31.33 19.98 2.21
C MET A 49 -32.78 20.43 2.13
N ARG A 50 -33.59 19.93 1.18
CA ARG A 50 -34.98 20.35 0.98
C ARG A 50 -35.83 20.38 2.25
N ASP A 51 -35.68 19.39 3.14
CA ASP A 51 -36.51 19.30 4.35
C ASP A 51 -36.16 20.35 5.41
N ALA A 52 -35.01 21.03 5.27
CA ALA A 52 -34.49 21.98 6.25
C ALA A 52 -34.17 23.36 5.64
N CYS A 53 -34.39 23.56 4.34
CA CYS A 53 -34.11 24.81 3.65
C CYS A 53 -35.08 24.99 2.49
N GLU A 54 -36.10 25.82 2.70
CA GLU A 54 -37.17 26.07 1.73
C GLU A 54 -36.65 26.70 0.43
N LEU A 55 -35.70 27.64 0.53
CA LEU A 55 -35.07 28.29 -0.63
C LEU A 55 -34.43 27.27 -1.58
N LEU A 56 -33.71 26.29 -1.01
CA LEU A 56 -33.09 25.20 -1.78
C LEU A 56 -34.09 24.14 -2.24
N ALA A 57 -35.21 23.95 -1.52
CA ALA A 57 -36.28 23.05 -1.91
C ALA A 57 -37.04 23.57 -3.14
N LYS A 58 -37.31 24.88 -3.16
CA LYS A 58 -38.02 25.57 -4.24
C LYS A 58 -37.10 26.01 -5.38
N GLY A 59 -35.78 25.96 -5.19
CA GLY A 59 -34.82 26.46 -6.18
C GLY A 59 -34.80 27.97 -6.28
N SER A 60 -35.18 28.68 -5.22
CA SER A 60 -35.32 30.14 -5.18
C SER A 60 -34.00 30.90 -5.13
N VAL A 61 -32.88 30.21 -4.92
CA VAL A 61 -31.53 30.79 -4.92
C VAL A 61 -30.62 29.97 -5.83
N ARG A 62 -29.73 30.64 -6.56
CA ARG A 62 -28.73 29.95 -7.40
C ARG A 62 -27.57 29.48 -6.54
N PHE A 63 -27.16 30.27 -5.54
CA PHE A 63 -26.14 29.93 -4.56
C PHE A 63 -26.57 30.26 -3.13
N CYS A 64 -26.12 29.45 -2.17
CA CYS A 64 -26.41 29.68 -0.75
C CYS A 64 -25.85 31.01 -0.21
N PHE A 65 -24.87 31.64 -0.89
CA PHE A 65 -24.34 32.95 -0.48
C PHE A 65 -25.30 34.11 -0.76
N GLU A 66 -26.36 33.88 -1.53
CA GLU A 66 -27.44 34.86 -1.78
C GLU A 66 -28.38 34.98 -0.57
N CYS A 67 -28.33 34.02 0.37
CA CYS A 67 -29.10 34.08 1.60
C CYS A 67 -28.47 35.06 2.60
N GLU A 68 -29.30 35.88 3.27
CA GLU A 68 -28.85 36.82 4.31
C GLU A 68 -28.10 36.14 5.48
N ILE A 69 -28.49 34.91 5.81
CA ILE A 69 -27.93 34.13 6.93
C ILE A 69 -26.70 33.29 6.53
N PHE A 70 -26.08 33.57 5.39
CA PHE A 70 -24.89 32.84 4.93
C PHE A 70 -23.64 33.15 5.78
N PRO A 71 -22.83 32.15 6.16
CA PRO A 71 -23.08 30.72 6.05
C PRO A 71 -23.98 30.20 7.18
N CYS A 72 -25.10 29.56 6.83
CA CYS A 72 -26.06 29.04 7.80
C CYS A 72 -25.52 27.80 8.53
N LYS A 73 -26.11 27.46 9.69
CA LYS A 73 -25.69 26.32 10.55
C LYS A 73 -25.57 25.00 9.77
N ARG A 74 -26.51 24.72 8.87
CA ARG A 74 -26.53 23.47 8.09
C ARG A 74 -25.41 23.43 7.04
N LEU A 75 -25.15 24.54 6.37
CA LEU A 75 -24.05 24.65 5.42
C LEU A 75 -22.69 24.51 6.14
N LYS A 76 -22.51 25.15 7.30
CA LYS A 76 -21.31 24.98 8.15
C LYS A 76 -21.08 23.51 8.53
N ALA A 77 -22.13 22.77 8.87
CA ALA A 77 -22.02 21.36 9.20
C ALA A 77 -21.64 20.48 7.98
N LEU A 78 -22.24 20.76 6.81
CA LEU A 78 -21.88 20.12 5.54
C LEU A 78 -20.42 20.39 5.18
N ASP A 79 -20.03 21.66 5.23
CA ASP A 79 -18.69 22.14 4.93
C ASP A 79 -17.64 21.49 5.83
N LYS A 80 -17.85 21.50 7.16
CA LYS A 80 -16.95 20.84 8.12
C LYS A 80 -16.74 19.37 7.75
N ARG A 81 -17.81 18.64 7.42
CA ARG A 81 -17.72 17.23 7.01
C ARG A 81 -16.89 17.07 5.74
N TYR A 82 -17.11 17.90 4.72
CA TYR A 82 -16.39 17.80 3.46
C TYR A 82 -14.93 18.23 3.59
N ARG A 83 -14.63 19.30 4.32
CA ARG A 83 -13.26 19.74 4.56
C ARG A 83 -12.45 18.67 5.29
N THR A 84 -13.04 18.07 6.33
CA THR A 84 -12.36 17.06 7.16
C THR A 84 -12.24 15.68 6.52
N LYS A 85 -13.16 15.29 5.62
CA LYS A 85 -13.17 13.93 5.04
C LYS A 85 -12.82 13.86 3.57
N TYR A 86 -13.01 14.96 2.85
CA TYR A 86 -13.04 15.02 1.39
C TYR A 86 -12.16 16.14 0.82
N HIS A 87 -11.44 16.88 1.70
CA HIS A 87 -10.48 17.91 1.34
C HIS A 87 -11.03 19.00 0.39
N MET A 88 -12.33 19.29 0.52
CA MET A 88 -13.05 20.29 -0.26
C MET A 88 -13.94 21.11 0.69
N SER A 89 -14.00 22.42 0.52
CA SER A 89 -14.87 23.29 1.32
C SER A 89 -15.97 23.90 0.45
N MET A 90 -17.21 23.71 0.88
CA MET A 90 -18.38 24.34 0.25
C MET A 90 -18.35 25.86 0.43
N ILE A 91 -18.00 26.31 1.64
CA ILE A 91 -18.03 27.73 1.98
C ILE A 91 -16.90 28.47 1.28
N GLU A 92 -15.69 27.90 1.25
CA GLU A 92 -14.56 28.42 0.47
C GLU A 92 -14.93 28.54 -1.01
N ASN A 93 -15.47 27.47 -1.61
CA ASN A 93 -15.93 27.50 -3.01
C ASN A 93 -16.98 28.61 -3.26
N LEU A 94 -17.94 28.78 -2.35
CA LEU A 94 -18.97 29.82 -2.48
C LEU A 94 -18.39 31.24 -2.33
N ASN A 95 -17.44 31.44 -1.43
CA ASN A 95 -16.75 32.72 -1.27
C ASN A 95 -15.92 33.05 -2.52
N ASP A 96 -15.19 32.07 -3.05
CA ASP A 96 -14.39 32.22 -4.28
C ASP A 96 -15.27 32.61 -5.47
N ILE A 97 -16.42 31.96 -5.65
CA ILE A 97 -17.37 32.31 -6.71
C ILE A 97 -17.91 33.72 -6.51
N LYS A 98 -18.22 34.12 -5.28
CA LYS A 98 -18.75 35.44 -4.96
C LYS A 98 -17.72 36.55 -5.20
N GLU A 99 -16.45 36.30 -4.87
CA GLU A 99 -15.38 37.29 -4.92
C GLU A 99 -14.74 37.40 -6.32
N PHE A 100 -14.49 36.26 -6.97
CA PHE A 100 -13.73 36.18 -8.22
C PHE A 100 -14.55 35.74 -9.43
N GLY A 101 -15.81 35.33 -9.23
CA GLY A 101 -16.67 34.84 -10.29
C GLY A 101 -16.46 33.37 -10.65
N MET A 102 -17.38 32.84 -11.47
CA MET A 102 -17.43 31.42 -11.83
C MET A 102 -16.24 30.97 -12.69
N GLU A 103 -15.80 31.79 -13.64
CA GLU A 103 -14.74 31.42 -14.58
C GLU A 103 -13.41 31.15 -13.87
N GLU A 104 -13.00 32.08 -13.00
CA GLU A 104 -11.77 31.96 -12.22
C GLU A 104 -11.86 30.82 -11.20
N PHE A 105 -13.00 30.65 -10.53
CA PHE A 105 -13.25 29.49 -9.67
C PHE A 105 -13.08 28.16 -10.42
N LEU A 106 -13.68 28.02 -11.61
CA LEU A 106 -13.56 26.81 -12.41
C LEU A 106 -12.14 26.55 -12.91
N LYS A 107 -11.33 27.59 -13.12
CA LYS A 107 -9.91 27.46 -13.44
C LYS A 107 -9.12 26.92 -12.24
N LYS A 108 -9.28 27.54 -11.07
CA LYS A 108 -8.66 27.08 -9.82
C LYS A 108 -9.03 25.63 -9.50
N GLU A 109 -10.31 25.27 -9.61
CA GLU A 109 -10.76 23.89 -9.37
C GLU A 109 -10.22 22.91 -10.42
N ARG A 110 -10.11 23.30 -11.69
CA ARG A 110 -9.45 22.44 -12.69
C ARG A 110 -8.02 22.14 -12.28
N ASP A 111 -7.25 23.15 -11.91
CA ASP A 111 -5.83 22.98 -11.58
C ASP A 111 -5.65 22.17 -10.29
N LYS A 112 -6.43 22.49 -9.24
CA LYS A 112 -6.40 21.80 -7.94
C LYS A 112 -6.72 20.31 -8.02
N TRP A 113 -7.66 19.93 -8.88
CA TRP A 113 -8.18 18.57 -8.96
C TRP A 113 -7.69 17.79 -10.18
N ARG A 114 -6.70 18.33 -10.91
CA ARG A 114 -6.13 17.68 -12.08
C ARG A 114 -5.21 16.54 -11.67
N CYS A 115 -5.45 15.36 -12.24
CA CYS A 115 -4.53 14.24 -12.16
C CYS A 115 -3.27 14.55 -12.98
N THR A 116 -2.10 14.42 -12.37
CA THR A 116 -0.80 14.61 -13.03
C THR A 116 -0.48 13.50 -14.05
N GLY A 117 -1.02 12.29 -13.86
CA GLY A 117 -0.79 11.16 -14.75
C GLY A 117 -1.56 11.21 -16.07
N CYS A 118 -2.88 11.40 -16.02
CA CYS A 118 -3.73 11.40 -17.23
C CYS A 118 -4.43 12.72 -17.54
N GLY A 119 -4.27 13.76 -16.71
CA GLY A 119 -5.01 15.02 -16.85
C GLY A 119 -6.49 14.95 -16.47
N GLY A 120 -7.01 13.77 -16.10
CA GLY A 120 -8.38 13.59 -15.62
C GLY A 120 -8.66 14.24 -14.27
N THR A 121 -9.89 14.14 -13.77
CA THR A 121 -10.29 14.76 -12.50
C THR A 121 -10.18 13.78 -11.32
N ILE A 122 -9.53 14.21 -10.23
CA ILE A 122 -9.41 13.46 -8.99
C ILE A 122 -10.76 13.45 -8.26
N CYS A 123 -11.16 12.30 -7.72
CA CYS A 123 -12.41 12.19 -6.96
C CYS A 123 -12.23 12.70 -5.52
N CYS A 124 -13.07 13.64 -5.08
CA CYS A 124 -12.99 14.19 -3.73
C CYS A 124 -13.43 13.22 -2.62
N HIS A 125 -14.01 12.06 -2.92
CA HIS A 125 -14.37 11.12 -1.86
C HIS A 125 -13.23 10.19 -1.48
N ASN A 126 -12.28 9.98 -2.40
CA ASN A 126 -11.23 9.01 -2.22
C ASN A 126 -9.83 9.49 -2.60
N GLY A 127 -9.67 10.67 -3.18
CA GLY A 127 -8.36 11.20 -3.57
C GLY A 127 -7.72 10.49 -4.76
N LEU A 128 -8.43 9.56 -5.42
CA LEU A 128 -7.90 8.85 -6.57
C LEU A 128 -8.33 9.51 -7.87
N CYS A 129 -7.45 9.43 -8.86
CA CYS A 129 -7.90 9.48 -10.24
C CYS A 129 -8.51 8.13 -10.59
N LEU A 130 -9.82 8.08 -10.81
CA LEU A 130 -10.50 6.82 -11.13
C LEU A 130 -10.12 6.25 -12.51
N ASN A 131 -9.50 7.04 -13.38
CA ASN A 131 -8.99 6.53 -14.65
C ASN A 131 -7.67 5.78 -14.46
N CYS A 132 -6.81 6.25 -13.55
CA CYS A 132 -5.49 5.67 -13.31
C CYS A 132 -5.48 4.61 -12.21
N ASN A 133 -6.29 4.78 -11.15
CA ASN A 133 -6.14 4.05 -9.89
C ASN A 133 -7.44 3.39 -9.41
N ILE A 134 -8.37 3.08 -10.31
CA ILE A 134 -9.61 2.39 -9.95
C ILE A 134 -9.39 1.03 -9.27
N ASP A 135 -8.30 0.33 -9.61
CA ASP A 135 -7.99 -0.97 -9.02
C ASP A 135 -7.75 -0.87 -7.51
N THR A 136 -7.26 0.27 -7.01
CA THR A 136 -7.17 0.56 -5.57
C THR A 136 -8.54 0.48 -4.89
N LEU A 137 -9.61 0.95 -5.54
CA LEU A 137 -10.99 0.83 -5.03
C LEU A 137 -11.59 -0.55 -5.24
N VAL A 138 -11.15 -1.28 -6.26
CA VAL A 138 -11.58 -2.68 -6.45
C VAL A 138 -11.06 -3.53 -5.30
N ILE A 139 -9.77 -3.37 -4.96
CA ILE A 139 -9.12 -4.06 -3.84
C ILE A 139 -9.71 -3.59 -2.50
N ASN A 140 -9.82 -2.28 -2.29
CA ASN A 140 -10.39 -1.70 -1.08
C ASN A 140 -11.57 -0.78 -1.41
N LYS A 141 -12.78 -1.37 -1.43
CA LYS A 141 -14.03 -0.62 -1.70
C LYS A 141 -14.31 0.52 -0.72
N LYS A 142 -13.63 0.56 0.43
CA LYS A 142 -13.75 1.59 1.46
C LYS A 142 -12.64 2.64 1.42
N TYR A 143 -11.67 2.53 0.51
CA TYR A 143 -10.56 3.47 0.40
C TYR A 143 -11.06 4.91 0.28
N ARG A 144 -10.45 5.78 1.09
CA ARG A 144 -10.58 7.23 1.01
C ARG A 144 -9.19 7.84 1.09
N TRP A 145 -9.04 9.09 0.60
CA TRP A 145 -7.84 9.93 0.66
C TRP A 145 -6.86 9.45 1.71
N GLU A 146 -5.57 9.29 1.39
CA GLU A 146 -4.42 8.76 2.18
C GLU A 146 -4.38 9.04 3.72
N MET A 147 -5.49 8.87 4.42
CA MET A 147 -5.83 9.36 5.77
C MET A 147 -6.74 8.39 6.54
N ASP A 148 -7.02 7.19 6.01
CA ASP A 148 -7.21 6.01 6.89
C ASP A 148 -5.84 5.36 7.23
N ASN A 149 -4.72 6.07 7.02
CA ASN A 149 -3.39 5.82 7.60
C ASN A 149 -3.30 6.21 9.10
N LYS A 150 -4.39 5.96 9.84
CA LYS A 150 -4.31 5.27 11.13
C LYS A 150 -4.97 3.89 10.98
N LYS A 151 -4.57 3.14 9.96
CA LYS A 151 -4.35 1.71 10.19
C LYS A 151 -3.26 1.70 11.23
N SER A 152 -3.60 1.23 12.43
CA SER A 152 -2.61 1.04 13.49
C SER A 152 -1.36 0.45 12.86
N GLU A 153 -0.17 0.83 13.31
CA GLU A 153 1.10 0.29 12.81
C GLU A 153 1.02 -1.24 12.57
N THR A 154 0.19 -1.92 13.36
CA THR A 154 -0.28 -3.31 13.21
C THR A 154 -0.75 -3.77 11.82
N GLU A 155 -1.40 -2.95 10.96
CA GLU A 155 -1.96 -3.41 9.66
C GLU A 155 -1.10 -3.08 8.44
N VAL A 156 -0.31 -1.99 8.45
CA VAL A 156 0.74 -1.78 7.43
C VAL A 156 1.84 -2.80 7.62
N ILE A 157 2.25 -3.06 8.88
CA ILE A 157 3.10 -4.19 9.23
C ILE A 157 2.49 -5.53 8.80
N ARG A 158 1.16 -5.65 8.62
CA ARG A 158 0.51 -6.91 8.20
C ARG A 158 0.53 -7.12 6.69
N SER A 159 0.49 -6.04 5.90
CA SER A 159 0.59 -6.09 4.43
C SER A 159 2.04 -6.15 3.93
N THR A 160 3.00 -5.57 4.68
CA THR A 160 4.44 -5.78 4.48
C THR A 160 4.99 -6.96 5.29
N LYS A 161 4.15 -7.74 5.97
CA LYS A 161 4.52 -9.07 6.50
C LYS A 161 3.56 -10.14 6.00
N GLU A 162 3.14 -10.02 4.75
CA GLU A 162 2.46 -11.12 4.08
C GLU A 162 3.50 -11.98 3.36
N GLN A 163 3.70 -13.20 3.83
CA GLN A 163 4.52 -14.18 3.13
C GLN A 163 3.76 -14.69 1.92
N MET A 164 4.38 -14.56 0.75
CA MET A 164 3.86 -14.93 -0.56
C MET A 164 4.06 -16.44 -0.81
N LEU A 165 3.68 -16.90 -2.02
CA LEU A 165 3.88 -18.28 -2.46
C LEU A 165 3.21 -19.33 -1.54
N ARG A 166 1.94 -19.08 -1.22
CA ARG A 166 1.12 -19.95 -0.34
C ARG A 166 0.33 -21.03 -1.09
N ASN A 167 0.19 -20.92 -2.41
CA ASN A 167 -0.53 -21.90 -3.21
C ASN A 167 0.41 -23.05 -3.62
N PRO A 168 0.16 -24.31 -3.21
CA PRO A 168 1.00 -25.46 -3.57
C PRO A 168 1.02 -25.75 -5.08
N ASP A 169 -0.03 -25.35 -5.82
CA ASP A 169 -0.15 -25.63 -7.25
C ASP A 169 0.62 -24.63 -8.13
N ILE A 170 1.15 -23.56 -7.53
CA ILE A 170 1.90 -22.52 -8.23
C ILE A 170 3.36 -22.60 -7.78
N GLN A 171 4.23 -23.11 -8.65
CA GLN A 171 5.66 -23.22 -8.36
C GLN A 171 6.35 -21.83 -8.32
N PRO A 172 7.43 -21.68 -7.52
CA PRO A 172 8.23 -20.44 -7.43
C PRO A 172 9.06 -20.15 -8.71
N SER A 173 8.39 -19.83 -9.82
CA SER A 173 9.08 -19.41 -11.04
C SER A 173 9.62 -17.96 -10.92
N SER A 174 10.55 -17.60 -11.81
CA SER A 174 11.11 -16.24 -11.88
C SER A 174 10.00 -15.16 -11.94
N ASP A 175 8.98 -15.35 -12.78
CA ASP A 175 7.88 -14.39 -12.93
C ASP A 175 7.01 -14.28 -11.68
N VAL A 176 6.74 -15.42 -11.03
CA VAL A 176 5.94 -15.47 -9.81
C VAL A 176 6.67 -14.75 -8.67
N ILE A 177 7.98 -14.98 -8.54
CA ILE A 177 8.83 -14.34 -7.53
C ILE A 177 8.97 -12.84 -7.84
N SER A 178 9.25 -12.47 -9.09
CA SER A 178 9.39 -11.08 -9.53
C SER A 178 8.13 -10.26 -9.23
N LYS A 179 6.95 -10.83 -9.54
CA LYS A 179 5.67 -10.19 -9.24
C LYS A 179 5.46 -9.97 -7.74
N ALA A 180 5.87 -10.92 -6.91
CA ALA A 180 5.74 -10.83 -5.46
C ALA A 180 6.72 -9.80 -4.84
N LEU A 181 7.91 -9.68 -5.41
CA LEU A 181 8.97 -8.79 -4.91
C LEU A 181 8.88 -7.36 -5.44
N GLY A 182 8.29 -7.14 -6.61
CA GLY A 182 8.24 -5.83 -7.25
C GLY A 182 9.64 -5.25 -7.44
N GLU A 183 9.88 -4.04 -6.93
CA GLU A 183 11.16 -3.33 -7.04
C GLU A 183 12.33 -4.08 -6.39
N SER A 184 12.07 -4.86 -5.32
CA SER A 184 13.08 -5.66 -4.61
C SER A 184 13.55 -6.89 -5.41
N ASN A 185 12.96 -7.20 -6.56
CA ASN A 185 13.37 -8.33 -7.39
C ASN A 185 14.82 -8.19 -7.88
N ASN A 186 15.30 -6.96 -8.09
CA ASN A 186 16.69 -6.72 -8.50
C ASN A 186 17.67 -7.19 -7.42
N ALA A 187 17.39 -6.91 -6.15
CA ALA A 187 18.20 -7.39 -5.03
C ALA A 187 18.15 -8.93 -4.95
N TYR A 188 16.97 -9.54 -5.11
CA TYR A 188 16.84 -10.99 -5.12
C TYR A 188 17.69 -11.65 -6.23
N ILE A 189 17.65 -11.14 -7.46
CA ILE A 189 18.47 -11.68 -8.56
C ILE A 189 19.96 -11.59 -8.23
N LYS A 190 20.43 -10.45 -7.70
CA LYS A 190 21.82 -10.30 -7.25
C LYS A 190 22.17 -11.34 -6.19
N PHE A 191 21.32 -11.49 -5.17
CA PHE A 191 21.52 -12.46 -4.09
C PHE A 191 21.65 -13.88 -4.62
N ILE A 192 20.75 -14.32 -5.51
CA ILE A 192 20.79 -15.66 -6.08
C ILE A 192 22.05 -15.89 -6.93
N ASN A 193 22.46 -14.89 -7.72
CA ASN A 193 23.68 -15.00 -8.52
C ASN A 193 24.94 -15.14 -7.65
N GLU A 194 24.97 -14.44 -6.51
CA GLU A 194 26.10 -14.46 -5.58
C GLU A 194 26.20 -15.78 -4.79
N LEU A 195 25.10 -16.54 -4.61
CA LEU A 195 25.14 -17.85 -3.96
C LEU A 195 26.15 -18.81 -4.57
N ALA A 196 26.36 -18.74 -5.90
CA ALA A 196 27.33 -19.56 -6.60
C ALA A 196 28.76 -19.29 -6.12
N CYS A 197 29.10 -18.05 -5.76
CA CYS A 197 30.41 -17.68 -5.23
C CYS A 197 30.67 -18.26 -3.83
N HIS A 198 29.61 -18.66 -3.12
CA HIS A 198 29.69 -19.26 -1.79
C HIS A 198 29.43 -20.78 -1.79
N ASP A 199 29.38 -21.43 -2.96
CA ASP A 199 29.05 -22.85 -3.12
C ASP A 199 27.68 -23.24 -2.51
N ILE A 200 26.70 -22.33 -2.55
CA ILE A 200 25.37 -22.56 -1.99
C ILE A 200 24.37 -22.84 -3.11
N GLN A 201 23.67 -23.97 -3.00
CA GLN A 201 22.58 -24.34 -3.90
C GLN A 201 21.23 -23.98 -3.29
N LEU A 202 20.33 -23.39 -4.08
CA LEU A 202 18.97 -23.08 -3.61
C LEU A 202 17.97 -24.17 -4.03
N GLU A 203 17.25 -24.74 -3.07
CA GLU A 203 16.19 -25.73 -3.33
C GLU A 203 14.83 -25.25 -2.79
N TRP A 204 13.83 -25.14 -3.67
CA TRP A 204 12.45 -24.82 -3.31
C TRP A 204 11.63 -26.07 -2.98
N ARG A 205 10.88 -26.04 -1.88
CA ARG A 205 9.90 -27.08 -1.52
C ARG A 205 8.66 -26.45 -0.90
N TYR A 206 7.50 -27.08 -1.09
CA TYR A 206 6.27 -26.70 -0.39
C TYR A 206 6.21 -27.42 0.97
N TYR A 207 6.04 -26.66 2.03
CA TYR A 207 5.97 -27.14 3.40
C TYR A 207 4.51 -27.15 3.86
N ILE A 208 3.98 -28.34 4.18
CA ILE A 208 2.57 -28.54 4.52
C ILE A 208 2.22 -27.92 5.89
N ASP A 209 3.13 -28.04 6.84
CA ASP A 209 3.04 -27.46 8.19
C ASP A 209 2.97 -25.93 8.13
N GLY A 210 3.81 -25.31 7.31
CA GLY A 210 3.82 -23.87 7.08
C GLY A 210 2.81 -23.37 6.04
N LYS A 211 2.19 -24.28 5.26
CA LYS A 211 1.39 -23.99 4.06
C LYS A 211 2.04 -22.92 3.16
N ALA A 212 3.30 -23.13 2.81
CA ALA A 212 4.07 -22.18 2.00
C ALA A 212 5.22 -22.85 1.25
N TRP A 213 5.57 -22.27 0.11
CA TRP A 213 6.87 -22.52 -0.52
C TRP A 213 7.98 -21.83 0.27
N LEU A 214 9.04 -22.58 0.56
CA LEU A 214 10.28 -22.08 1.15
C LEU A 214 11.46 -22.60 0.34
N ALA A 215 12.51 -21.78 0.26
CA ALA A 215 13.79 -22.18 -0.28
C ALA A 215 14.78 -22.50 0.86
N LYS A 216 15.66 -23.46 0.62
CA LYS A 216 16.83 -23.74 1.45
C LYS A 216 18.09 -23.41 0.67
N GLY A 217 18.99 -22.64 1.28
CA GLY A 217 20.39 -22.58 0.86
C GLY A 217 21.13 -23.79 1.42
N ILE A 218 21.59 -24.68 0.55
CA ILE A 218 22.24 -25.94 0.89
C ILE A 218 23.71 -25.86 0.49
N TYR A 219 24.59 -26.16 1.44
CA TYR A 219 26.00 -26.37 1.18
C TYR A 219 26.32 -27.87 1.23
N LYS A 220 27.00 -28.36 0.20
CA LYS A 220 27.38 -29.78 0.05
C LYS A 220 28.89 -29.91 0.09
N TRP A 221 29.40 -30.93 0.78
CA TRP A 221 30.83 -31.21 0.81
C TRP A 221 31.11 -32.72 0.89
N THR A 222 32.28 -33.12 0.40
CA THR A 222 32.74 -34.51 0.51
C THR A 222 33.50 -34.70 1.82
N GLY A 223 33.05 -35.65 2.64
CA GLY A 223 33.71 -35.99 3.90
C GLY A 223 35.03 -36.74 3.68
N VAL A 224 35.85 -36.82 4.72
CA VAL A 224 37.18 -37.48 4.69
C VAL A 224 37.09 -38.97 4.27
N ARG A 225 35.93 -39.61 4.46
CA ARG A 225 35.66 -41.00 4.06
C ARG A 225 34.92 -41.12 2.71
N GLY A 226 34.87 -40.05 1.90
CA GLY A 226 34.22 -40.01 0.59
C GLY A 226 32.69 -39.84 0.61
N GLY A 227 32.05 -39.83 1.79
CA GLY A 227 30.60 -39.62 1.90
C GLY A 227 30.18 -38.20 1.54
N GLN A 228 29.08 -38.06 0.80
CA GLN A 228 28.47 -36.76 0.49
C GLN A 228 27.69 -36.27 1.71
N ASN A 229 28.04 -35.09 2.18
CA ASN A 229 27.35 -34.44 3.29
C ASN A 229 26.71 -33.15 2.80
N GLU A 230 25.62 -32.77 3.45
CA GLU A 230 24.96 -31.50 3.20
C GLU A 230 24.52 -30.85 4.49
N THR A 231 24.40 -29.53 4.46
CA THR A 231 23.81 -28.77 5.55
C THR A 231 22.98 -27.62 5.02
N THR A 232 21.90 -27.31 5.72
CA THR A 232 21.12 -26.10 5.44
C THR A 232 21.81 -24.91 6.09
N VAL A 233 22.26 -23.98 5.25
CA VAL A 233 22.95 -22.76 5.65
C VAL A 233 21.95 -21.68 6.03
N PHE A 234 20.90 -21.51 5.23
CA PHE A 234 19.82 -20.59 5.51
C PHE A 234 18.50 -21.07 4.92
N TRP A 235 17.42 -20.48 5.41
CA TRP A 235 16.10 -20.56 4.83
C TRP A 235 15.74 -19.24 4.15
N LEU A 236 15.05 -19.31 3.02
CA LEU A 236 14.59 -18.17 2.24
C LEU A 236 13.07 -18.25 2.05
N SER A 237 12.40 -17.12 2.20
CA SER A 237 10.96 -16.99 1.92
C SER A 237 10.68 -15.68 1.20
N ILE A 238 9.70 -15.70 0.28
CA ILE A 238 9.25 -14.49 -0.41
C ILE A 238 8.12 -13.85 0.37
N TRP A 239 8.21 -12.54 0.55
CA TRP A 239 7.19 -11.71 1.19
C TRP A 239 6.81 -10.59 0.24
N ASN A 240 5.69 -9.93 0.50
CA ASN A 240 5.27 -8.81 -0.32
C ASN A 240 6.34 -7.70 -0.29
N SER A 241 6.98 -7.47 -1.43
CA SER A 241 8.02 -6.45 -1.64
C SER A 241 9.39 -6.66 -0.98
N PHE A 242 9.69 -7.84 -0.43
CA PHE A 242 11.04 -8.20 0.07
C PHE A 242 11.18 -9.72 0.20
N PHE A 243 12.40 -10.22 0.35
CA PHE A 243 12.64 -11.63 0.68
C PHE A 243 13.33 -11.73 2.03
N LYS A 244 13.02 -12.80 2.77
CA LYS A 244 13.53 -13.02 4.12
C LYS A 244 14.51 -14.16 4.11
N VAL A 245 15.71 -13.91 4.62
CA VAL A 245 16.76 -14.92 4.84
C VAL A 245 16.90 -15.16 6.33
N THR A 246 16.87 -16.42 6.75
CA THR A 246 17.01 -16.82 8.16
C THR A 246 18.12 -17.85 8.32
N ILE A 247 19.10 -17.52 9.16
CA ILE A 247 20.23 -18.38 9.50
C ILE A 247 20.06 -18.83 10.95
N TYR A 248 19.94 -20.14 11.17
CA TYR A 248 19.84 -20.71 12.51
C TYR A 248 21.23 -21.07 13.02
N VAL A 249 21.67 -20.39 14.08
CA VAL A 249 22.99 -20.57 14.69
C VAL A 249 22.85 -21.24 16.06
N PRO A 250 23.69 -22.25 16.39
CA PRO A 250 23.73 -22.82 17.73
C PRO A 250 24.08 -21.75 18.79
N GLU A 251 23.41 -21.76 19.93
CA GLU A 251 23.63 -20.78 21.02
C GLU A 251 25.10 -20.77 21.50
N LYS A 252 25.74 -21.95 21.53
CA LYS A 252 27.17 -22.11 21.86
C LYS A 252 28.13 -21.31 20.96
N ALA A 253 27.70 -20.95 19.75
CA ALA A 253 28.51 -20.25 18.75
C ALA A 253 28.27 -18.73 18.74
N ARG A 254 27.46 -18.19 19.66
CA ARG A 254 27.11 -16.76 19.69
C ARG A 254 28.33 -15.85 19.83
N VAL A 255 29.27 -16.22 20.70
CA VAL A 255 30.51 -15.43 20.91
C VAL A 255 31.32 -15.37 19.62
N ASP A 256 31.48 -16.51 18.94
CA ASP A 256 32.20 -16.59 17.68
C ASP A 256 31.52 -15.76 16.58
N VAL A 257 30.18 -15.79 16.49
CA VAL A 257 29.43 -14.93 15.56
C VAL A 257 29.67 -13.45 15.84
N LEU A 258 29.64 -13.02 17.10
CA LEU A 258 29.85 -11.61 17.46
C LEU A 258 31.30 -11.14 17.24
N SER A 259 32.24 -12.08 17.15
CA SER A 259 33.64 -11.80 16.80
C SER A 259 33.87 -11.57 15.30
N LEU A 260 32.90 -11.92 14.44
CA LEU A 260 33.00 -11.68 13.00
C LEU A 260 33.08 -10.16 12.70
N PRO A 261 33.70 -9.78 11.56
CA PRO A 261 33.76 -8.39 11.08
C PRO A 261 32.41 -7.93 10.53
N LEU A 262 31.37 -7.94 11.38
CA LEU A 262 30.02 -7.45 11.10
C LEU A 262 29.86 -6.01 11.62
N ASP A 263 28.99 -5.25 10.96
CA ASP A 263 28.62 -3.92 11.41
C ASP A 263 28.00 -3.92 12.81
N ASN A 264 28.20 -2.81 13.52
CA ASN A 264 27.69 -2.65 14.89
C ASN A 264 26.16 -2.78 14.97
N GLU A 265 25.44 -2.45 13.91
CA GLU A 265 24.00 -2.66 13.83
C GLU A 265 23.63 -4.15 13.83
N VAL A 266 24.27 -4.94 12.96
CA VAL A 266 24.07 -6.39 12.87
C VAL A 266 24.48 -7.08 14.18
N LYS A 267 25.58 -6.64 14.81
CA LYS A 267 26.01 -7.17 16.12
C LYS A 267 25.00 -6.89 17.23
N ARG A 268 24.41 -5.69 17.25
CA ARG A 268 23.34 -5.34 18.19
C ARG A 268 22.07 -6.16 17.94
N MET A 269 21.70 -6.35 16.68
CA MET A 269 20.59 -7.23 16.28
C MET A 269 20.80 -8.63 16.86
N ILE A 270 21.96 -9.25 16.60
CA ILE A 270 22.30 -10.60 17.05
C ILE A 270 22.29 -10.70 18.57
N SER A 271 22.88 -9.74 19.27
CA SER A 271 22.95 -9.73 20.74
C SER A 271 21.58 -9.71 21.41
N GLY A 272 20.57 -9.12 20.76
CA GLY A 272 19.19 -9.07 21.25
C GLY A 272 18.36 -10.32 20.94
N VAL A 273 18.82 -11.24 20.07
CA VAL A 273 18.05 -12.43 19.68
C VAL A 273 18.02 -13.48 20.80
N GLN A 274 16.83 -13.88 21.22
CA GLN A 274 16.63 -14.95 22.19
C GLN A 274 16.75 -16.36 21.55
N GLN A 275 17.20 -17.32 22.36
CA GLN A 275 17.20 -18.73 22.00
C GLN A 275 15.76 -19.25 21.79
N MET A 276 15.58 -20.15 20.81
CA MET A 276 14.29 -20.75 20.48
C MET A 276 13.86 -21.86 21.46
N GLY A 277 13.25 -21.48 22.58
CA GLY A 277 12.67 -22.43 23.54
C GLY A 277 13.67 -23.50 23.97
N LYS A 278 13.31 -24.79 23.80
CA LYS A 278 14.18 -25.94 24.13
C LYS A 278 15.27 -26.20 23.08
N LEU A 279 15.18 -25.63 21.88
CA LEU A 279 16.19 -25.78 20.84
C LEU A 279 17.37 -24.84 21.16
N LYS A 280 18.59 -25.38 21.20
CA LYS A 280 19.82 -24.62 21.49
C LYS A 280 20.31 -23.80 20.28
N TYR A 281 19.38 -23.11 19.61
CA TYR A 281 19.64 -22.29 18.42
C TYR A 281 18.95 -20.93 18.57
N PHE A 282 19.51 -19.91 17.91
CA PHE A 282 18.89 -18.60 17.73
C PHE A 282 18.83 -18.24 16.23
N PRO A 283 17.73 -17.62 15.77
CA PRO A 283 17.58 -17.23 14.37
C PRO A 283 18.12 -15.82 14.12
N ILE A 284 19.04 -15.67 13.17
CA ILE A 284 19.41 -14.36 12.63
C ILE A 284 18.57 -14.15 11.37
N VAL A 285 17.74 -13.10 11.37
CA VAL A 285 16.71 -12.87 10.34
C VAL A 285 17.00 -11.56 9.62
N PHE A 286 17.08 -11.60 8.29
CA PHE A 286 17.26 -10.44 7.43
C PHE A 286 16.05 -10.29 6.50
N ASP A 287 15.50 -9.08 6.45
CA ASP A 287 14.43 -8.69 5.54
C ASP A 287 15.08 -7.85 4.44
N LEU A 288 15.25 -8.42 3.26
CA LEU A 288 16.10 -7.89 2.20
C LEU A 288 15.25 -7.27 1.09
N CYS A 289 15.38 -5.95 0.94
CA CYS A 289 14.85 -5.16 -0.16
C CYS A 289 15.95 -4.59 -1.08
N SER A 290 17.20 -4.52 -0.58
CA SER A 290 18.40 -4.04 -1.29
C SER A 290 19.60 -4.97 -1.01
N ASP A 291 20.76 -4.65 -1.58
CA ASP A 291 22.03 -5.36 -1.40
C ASP A 291 22.88 -4.88 -0.20
N GLU A 292 22.41 -3.87 0.54
CA GLU A 292 23.15 -3.25 1.67
C GLU A 292 23.60 -4.25 2.75
N MET A 293 22.85 -5.35 2.94
CA MET A 293 23.11 -6.35 3.98
C MET A 293 23.73 -7.65 3.46
N PHE A 294 24.08 -7.74 2.16
CA PHE A 294 24.54 -9.00 1.56
C PHE A 294 25.85 -9.49 2.17
N ASP A 295 26.84 -8.62 2.33
CA ASP A 295 28.11 -8.97 2.95
C ASP A 295 27.93 -9.62 4.33
N ALA A 296 27.03 -9.07 5.15
CA ALA A 296 26.72 -9.62 6.47
C ALA A 296 26.03 -10.99 6.37
N VAL A 297 25.06 -11.13 5.46
CA VAL A 297 24.34 -12.39 5.23
C VAL A 297 25.29 -13.49 4.76
N PHE A 298 26.16 -13.20 3.80
CA PHE A 298 27.10 -14.18 3.25
C PHE A 298 28.22 -14.53 4.23
N LEU A 299 28.73 -13.56 5.01
CA LEU A 299 29.69 -13.83 6.07
C LEU A 299 29.11 -14.79 7.14
N LEU A 300 27.84 -14.60 7.51
CA LEU A 300 27.12 -15.48 8.43
C LEU A 300 26.80 -16.85 7.81
N ALA A 301 26.47 -16.89 6.52
CA ALA A 301 26.24 -18.13 5.78
C ALA A 301 27.53 -18.98 5.73
N ASP A 302 28.66 -18.37 5.42
CA ASP A 302 29.97 -19.04 5.43
C ASP A 302 30.40 -19.45 6.83
N PHE A 303 30.10 -18.66 7.85
CA PHE A 303 30.26 -19.09 9.23
C PHE A 303 29.41 -20.33 9.53
N ARG A 304 28.14 -20.34 9.11
CA ARG A 304 27.21 -21.45 9.35
C ARG A 304 27.66 -22.74 8.66
N LYS A 305 28.34 -22.66 7.51
CA LYS A 305 28.95 -23.81 6.82
C LYS A 305 30.04 -24.50 7.66
N ARG A 306 30.76 -23.74 8.50
CA ARG A 306 31.89 -24.25 9.30
C ARG A 306 31.49 -24.88 10.63
N ILE A 307 30.33 -24.53 11.16
CA ILE A 307 29.89 -24.98 12.49
C ILE A 307 28.96 -26.19 12.40
N LYS A 308 29.10 -27.11 13.35
CA LYS A 308 28.25 -28.31 13.51
C LYS A 308 27.18 -28.09 14.58
#